data_AF-A0A3P6SS61-F1
#
_entry.id   AF-A0A3P6SS61-F1
#
_cell.length_a   1.000
_cell.length_b   1.000
_cell.length_c   1.000
_cell.angle_alpha   90.00
_cell.angle_beta   90.00
_cell.angle_gamma   90.00
#
_symmetry.space_group_name_H-M   'P 1'
#
loop_
_entity.id
_entity.type
_entity.pdbx_description
1 polymer ?
#
loop_
_entity_poly.entity_id
_entity_poly.type
_entity_poly.pdbx_seq_one_letter_code
_entity_poly.pdbx_strand_id
1 'polypeptide(L)'
;MFRVFTDVKKGKYQRTQVGGDVQGGNRGERLDTSKIEGEVIESDDNAIVLEEVPIVTPNGDVVVRNMSLEIRPGMHVLITGPNGCGKSSLFRLLGGLWPVYRGKVKRPFVDRMYYIPQRPYMTLGTLRDQVIYPDTVAQMEAKGLSDTDLAIILNVVHLSHIVEREGGE
;
A
#
# COMPACT_ATOMS: atom_id res chain seq x y z
N MET A 1 -7.16 21.52 1.69
CA MET A 1 -7.11 20.33 0.81
C MET A 1 -6.39 20.59 -0.52
N PHE A 2 -6.60 21.72 -1.22
CA PHE A 2 -6.01 21.95 -2.55
C PHE A 2 -4.62 22.64 -2.61
N ARG A 3 -3.98 22.91 -1.45
CA ARG A 3 -2.69 23.63 -1.42
C ARG A 3 -1.57 22.90 -2.17
N VAL A 4 -1.52 21.57 -2.07
CA VAL A 4 -0.54 20.75 -2.81
C VAL A 4 -0.67 20.95 -4.31
N PHE A 5 -1.89 20.95 -4.86
CA PHE A 5 -2.11 21.21 -6.28
C PHE A 5 -1.70 22.62 -6.69
N THR A 6 -1.93 23.61 -5.82
CA THR A 6 -1.46 24.99 -6.09
C THR A 6 0.06 25.11 -6.03
N ASP A 7 0.73 24.40 -5.12
CA ASP A 7 2.18 24.42 -4.99
C ASP A 7 2.87 23.69 -6.15
N VAL A 8 2.28 22.59 -6.64
CA VAL A 8 2.72 21.92 -7.87
C VAL A 8 2.58 22.85 -9.08
N LYS A 9 1.44 23.55 -9.23
CA LYS A 9 1.27 24.54 -10.31
C LYS A 9 2.27 25.69 -10.23
N LYS A 10 2.73 26.04 -9.03
CA LYS A 10 3.75 27.08 -8.78
C LYS A 10 5.20 26.56 -8.93
N GLY A 11 5.40 25.31 -9.35
CA GLY A 11 6.74 24.75 -9.57
C GLY A 11 7.54 24.47 -8.29
N LYS A 12 6.89 24.49 -7.11
CA LYS A 12 7.57 24.21 -5.83
C LYS A 12 7.96 22.75 -5.65
N TYR A 13 7.46 21.86 -6.50
CA TYR A 13 7.87 20.47 -6.56
C TYR A 13 8.75 20.25 -7.80
N GLN A 14 10.00 19.89 -7.58
CA GLN A 14 10.88 19.39 -8.64
C GLN A 14 10.87 17.87 -8.59
N ARG A 15 10.56 17.25 -9.73
CA ARG A 15 10.51 15.80 -9.86
C ARG A 15 11.93 15.24 -9.76
N THR A 16 12.18 14.35 -8.81
CA THR A 16 13.37 13.49 -8.85
C THR A 16 13.23 12.60 -10.08
N GLN A 17 14.03 12.85 -11.12
CA GLN A 17 14.09 11.95 -12.27
C GLN A 17 14.72 10.64 -11.82
N VAL A 18 13.89 9.61 -11.69
CA VAL A 18 14.33 8.22 -11.51
C VAL A 18 14.40 7.63 -12.92
N GLY A 19 15.59 7.62 -13.52
CA GLY A 19 15.81 7.19 -14.90
C GLY A 19 17.17 6.51 -15.04
N GLY A 20 17.15 5.28 -15.59
CA GLY A 20 18.34 4.55 -16.01
C GLY A 20 19.14 5.34 -17.05
N ASP A 21 20.46 5.17 -16.99
CA ASP A 21 21.50 5.78 -17.83
C ASP A 21 21.04 6.85 -18.84
N VAL A 22 20.90 8.07 -18.36
CA VAL A 22 21.02 9.28 -19.19
C VAL A 22 22.19 10.09 -18.64
N GLN A 23 23.23 10.22 -19.45
CA GLN A 23 24.40 11.06 -19.18
C GLN A 23 23.95 12.53 -19.05
N GLY A 24 24.29 13.18 -17.93
CA GLY A 24 24.37 14.64 -17.85
C GLY A 24 23.31 15.40 -17.04
N GLY A 25 22.36 14.74 -16.38
CA GLY A 25 21.40 15.40 -15.46
C GLY A 25 21.71 15.11 -13.99
N ASN A 26 21.56 16.10 -13.11
CA ASN A 26 21.72 16.02 -11.64
C ASN A 26 21.10 14.70 -11.10
N ARG A 27 21.91 13.64 -10.93
CA ARG A 27 21.44 12.36 -10.40
C ARG A 27 20.95 12.63 -8.98
N GLY A 28 19.72 12.23 -8.69
CA GLY A 28 19.16 12.34 -7.35
C GLY A 28 20.04 11.62 -6.32
N GLU A 29 19.80 11.91 -5.04
CA GLU A 29 20.48 11.23 -3.94
C GLU A 29 20.28 9.70 -4.06
N ARG A 30 21.37 8.94 -3.90
CA ARG A 30 21.36 7.47 -3.94
C ARG A 30 21.83 6.92 -2.61
N LEU A 31 21.23 5.81 -2.19
CA LEU A 31 21.58 5.08 -0.98
C LEU A 31 22.18 3.72 -1.35
N ASP A 32 23.16 3.27 -0.57
CA ASP A 32 23.73 1.94 -0.70
C ASP A 32 22.72 0.88 -0.25
N THR A 33 22.14 0.16 -1.21
CA THR A 33 21.11 -0.84 -0.95
C THR A 33 21.66 -2.15 -0.38
N SER A 34 22.99 -2.30 -0.26
CA SER A 34 23.59 -3.47 0.38
C SER A 34 23.48 -3.43 1.91
N LYS A 35 23.20 -2.25 2.49
CA LYS A 35 23.07 -2.04 3.93
C LYS A 35 21.63 -1.74 4.31
N ILE A 36 21.00 -2.66 5.02
CA ILE A 36 19.66 -2.49 5.57
C ILE A 36 19.83 -2.27 7.07
N GLU A 37 19.72 -1.02 7.50
CA GLU A 37 19.93 -0.58 8.89
C GLU A 37 18.62 -0.11 9.55
N GLY A 38 17.50 -0.17 8.82
CA GLY A 38 16.20 0.23 9.34
C GLY A 38 15.54 -0.85 10.19
N GLU A 39 14.66 -0.42 11.08
CA GLU A 39 13.94 -1.29 12.01
C GLU A 39 12.46 -1.39 11.62
N VAL A 40 11.92 -2.61 11.65
CA VAL A 40 10.48 -2.86 11.49
C VAL A 40 9.95 -3.49 12.77
N ILE A 41 8.98 -2.83 13.40
CA ILE A 41 8.35 -3.25 14.64
C ILE A 41 6.88 -3.54 14.36
N GLU A 42 6.43 -4.76 14.65
CA GLU A 42 5.02 -5.09 14.61
C GLU A 42 4.38 -4.87 15.99
N SER A 43 3.15 -4.37 16.03
CA SER A 43 2.48 -3.99 17.28
C SER A 43 0.98 -4.21 17.25
N ASP A 44 0.40 -4.45 18.43
CA ASP A 44 -1.03 -4.66 18.62
C ASP A 44 -1.88 -3.39 18.72
N ASP A 45 -1.26 -2.21 18.83
CA ASP A 45 -2.00 -0.94 18.96
C ASP A 45 -2.63 -0.44 17.65
N ASN A 46 -2.48 -1.22 16.58
CA ASN A 46 -2.99 -0.95 15.23
C ASN A 46 -2.54 0.41 14.65
N ALA A 47 -1.47 1.00 15.17
CA ALA A 47 -0.90 2.24 14.66
C ALA A 47 0.15 1.97 13.58
N ILE A 48 0.24 2.88 12.60
CA ILE A 48 1.33 2.93 11.63
C ILE A 48 2.17 4.16 11.94
N VAL A 49 3.44 3.95 12.28
CA VAL A 49 4.39 5.02 12.62
C VAL A 49 5.64 4.86 11.76
N LEU A 50 6.04 5.93 11.09
CA LEU A 50 7.33 6.07 10.44
C LEU A 50 8.12 7.11 11.21
N GLU A 51 9.37 6.79 11.53
CA GLU A 51 10.31 7.69 12.19
C GLU A 51 11.57 7.82 11.32
N GLU A 52 11.71 8.96 10.66
CA GLU A 52 12.87 9.33 9.85
C GLU A 52 13.18 8.35 8.70
N VAL A 53 12.14 7.80 8.08
CA VAL A 53 12.29 6.74 7.08
C VAL A 53 12.51 7.32 5.67
N PRO A 54 13.64 7.06 5.01
CA PRO A 54 13.79 7.33 3.58
C PRO A 54 13.00 6.30 2.76
N ILE A 55 12.35 6.75 1.68
CA ILE A 55 11.75 5.85 0.68
C ILE A 55 12.73 5.72 -0.47
N VAL A 56 13.34 4.55 -0.60
CA VAL A 56 14.39 4.25 -1.59
C VAL A 56 13.88 3.19 -2.56
N THR A 57 14.09 3.40 -3.86
CA THR A 57 13.77 2.39 -4.87
C THR A 57 14.73 1.20 -4.80
N PRO A 58 14.39 0.03 -5.38
CA PRO A 58 15.32 -1.10 -5.50
C PRO A 58 16.63 -0.77 -6.24
N ASN A 59 16.65 0.29 -7.05
CA ASN A 59 17.86 0.76 -7.76
C ASN A 59 18.74 1.70 -6.91
N GLY A 60 18.34 1.95 -5.65
CA GLY A 60 19.04 2.83 -4.71
C GLY A 60 18.65 4.31 -4.81
N ASP A 61 17.73 4.69 -5.69
CA ASP A 61 17.31 6.09 -5.81
C ASP A 61 16.43 6.51 -4.63
N VAL A 62 16.80 7.60 -3.94
CA VAL A 62 16.03 8.15 -2.82
C VAL A 62 14.87 9.01 -3.36
N VAL A 63 13.65 8.50 -3.20
CA VAL A 63 12.41 9.16 -3.65
C VAL A 63 11.90 10.15 -2.60
N VAL A 64 12.00 9.76 -1.33
CA VAL A 64 11.71 10.62 -0.17
C VAL A 64 12.88 10.50 0.79
N ARG A 65 13.47 11.64 1.17
CA ARG A 65 14.69 11.67 1.99
C ARG A 65 14.46 11.25 3.43
N ASN A 66 13.36 11.71 4.01
CA ASN A 66 13.02 11.48 5.40
C ASN A 66 11.50 11.65 5.52
N MET A 67 10.83 10.60 5.98
CA MET A 67 9.40 10.60 6.25
C MET A 67 9.17 10.22 7.70
N SER A 68 8.55 11.14 8.44
CA SER A 68 7.95 10.87 9.73
C SER A 68 6.45 11.06 9.64
N LEU A 69 5.68 10.04 10.00
CA LEU A 69 4.22 9.99 9.85
C LEU A 69 3.65 9.08 10.91
N GLU A 70 2.53 9.48 11.50
CA GLU A 70 1.78 8.65 12.43
C GLU A 70 0.31 8.58 12.02
N ILE A 71 -0.21 7.35 11.92
CA ILE A 71 -1.60 7.05 11.63
C ILE A 71 -2.11 6.14 12.75
N ARG A 72 -3.11 6.61 13.48
CA ARG A 72 -3.74 5.88 14.59
C ARG A 72 -5.09 5.30 14.15
N PRO A 73 -5.59 4.26 14.86
CA PRO A 73 -6.93 3.74 14.62
C PRO A 73 -8.00 4.84 14.63
N GLY A 74 -8.94 4.77 13.69
CA GLY A 74 -10.00 5.78 13.50
C GLY A 74 -9.60 6.99 12.64
N MET A 75 -8.33 7.11 12.24
CA MET A 75 -7.91 8.17 11.31
C MET A 75 -8.17 7.76 9.86
N HIS A 76 -8.80 8.66 9.10
CA HIS A 76 -8.89 8.57 7.63
C HIS A 76 -7.88 9.54 7.01
N VAL A 77 -6.86 8.99 6.35
CA VAL A 77 -5.73 9.77 5.82
C VAL A 77 -5.75 9.77 4.29
N LEU A 78 -5.71 10.96 3.69
CA LEU A 78 -5.59 11.15 2.24
C LEU A 78 -4.17 11.59 1.87
N ILE A 79 -3.46 10.76 1.12
CA ILE A 79 -2.13 11.08 0.59
C ILE A 79 -2.25 11.63 -0.83
N THR A 80 -1.87 12.89 -1.03
CA THR A 80 -1.92 13.55 -2.36
C THR A 80 -0.53 14.05 -2.78
N GLY A 81 -0.31 14.13 -4.09
CA GLY A 81 0.95 14.63 -4.64
C GLY A 81 1.13 14.22 -6.11
N PRO A 82 2.06 14.85 -6.84
CA PRO A 82 2.30 14.58 -8.26
C PRO A 82 2.76 13.13 -8.52
N ASN A 83 2.67 12.69 -9.77
CA ASN A 83 3.12 11.35 -10.15
C ASN A 83 4.63 11.18 -9.93
N GLY A 84 5.03 10.03 -9.40
CA GLY A 84 6.43 9.72 -9.09
C GLY A 84 6.96 10.28 -7.77
N CYS A 85 6.15 10.99 -6.96
CA CYS A 85 6.61 11.53 -5.67
C CYS A 85 6.70 10.50 -4.53
N GLY A 86 6.66 9.21 -4.82
CA GLY A 86 6.83 8.15 -3.82
C GLY A 86 5.55 7.63 -3.14
N LYS A 87 4.35 8.04 -3.57
CA LYS A 87 3.08 7.52 -2.99
C LYS A 87 3.00 5.99 -3.05
N SER A 88 3.04 5.42 -4.25
CA SER A 88 3.01 3.95 -4.39
C SER A 88 4.22 3.27 -3.77
N SER A 89 5.36 3.96 -3.67
CA SER A 89 6.56 3.46 -2.99
C SER A 89 6.37 3.37 -1.48
N LEU A 90 5.68 4.33 -0.86
CA LEU A 90 5.28 4.28 0.55
C LEU A 90 4.45 3.03 0.84
N PHE A 91 3.43 2.75 0.03
CA PHE A 91 2.61 1.54 0.20
C PHE A 91 3.41 0.25 0.01
N ARG A 92 4.40 0.23 -0.89
CA ARG A 92 5.30 -0.93 -1.04
C ARG A 92 6.18 -1.13 0.19
N LEU A 93 6.68 -0.06 0.78
CA LEU A 93 7.46 -0.11 2.02
C LEU A 93 6.59 -0.58 3.19
N LEU A 94 5.39 0.00 3.38
CA LEU A 94 4.44 -0.41 4.42
C LEU A 94 3.96 -1.85 4.26
N GLY A 95 3.76 -2.30 3.02
CA GLY A 95 3.39 -3.67 2.69
C GLY A 95 4.54 -4.67 2.82
N GLY A 96 5.75 -4.23 3.19
CA GLY A 96 6.93 -5.09 3.30
C GLY A 96 7.50 -5.57 1.97
N LEU A 97 7.05 -5.02 0.84
CA LEU A 97 7.60 -5.34 -0.48
C LEU A 97 8.96 -4.67 -0.71
N TRP A 98 9.19 -3.50 -0.11
CA TRP A 98 10.46 -2.78 -0.13
C TRP A 98 11.06 -2.76 1.28
N PRO A 99 12.38 -2.95 1.44
CA PRO A 99 13.02 -2.94 2.74
C PRO A 99 13.08 -1.53 3.33
N VAL A 100 13.12 -1.45 4.66
CA VAL A 100 13.36 -0.22 5.40
C VAL A 100 14.87 -0.06 5.55
N TYR A 101 15.49 0.77 4.71
CA TYR A 101 16.95 0.92 4.72
C TYR A 101 17.49 1.68 5.93
N ARG A 102 16.74 2.66 6.44
CA ARG A 102 17.07 3.48 7.63
C ARG A 102 15.79 3.92 8.33
N GLY A 103 15.92 4.43 9.55
CA GLY A 103 14.79 4.87 10.35
C GLY A 103 14.00 3.70 10.93
N LYS A 104 12.80 3.96 11.43
CA LYS A 104 11.94 2.95 12.06
C LYS A 104 10.55 2.95 11.48
N VAL A 105 10.00 1.77 11.27
CA VAL A 105 8.59 1.56 10.89
C VAL A 105 7.93 0.71 11.95
N LYS A 106 6.95 1.28 12.65
CA LYS A 106 5.99 0.54 13.45
C LYS A 106 4.73 0.32 12.65
N ARG A 107 4.19 -0.90 12.60
CA ARG A 107 2.94 -1.20 11.89
C ARG A 107 2.16 -2.32 12.58
N PRO A 108 0.87 -2.50 12.30
CA PRO A 108 0.13 -3.68 12.71
C PRO A 108 0.74 -4.96 12.11
N PHE A 109 0.41 -6.10 12.70
CA PHE A 109 0.69 -7.41 12.09
C PHE A 109 0.08 -7.51 10.68
N VAL A 110 0.75 -8.24 9.79
CA VAL A 110 0.38 -8.32 8.37
C VAL A 110 -1.04 -8.87 8.17
N ASP A 111 -1.49 -9.79 9.01
CA ASP A 111 -2.83 -10.38 9.00
C ASP A 111 -3.95 -9.38 9.39
N ARG A 112 -3.59 -8.22 9.95
CA ARG A 112 -4.51 -7.13 10.29
C ARG A 112 -4.49 -5.99 9.27
N MET A 113 -3.75 -6.13 8.17
CA MET A 113 -3.65 -5.12 7.13
C MET A 113 -4.11 -5.66 5.78
N TYR A 114 -5.08 -4.96 5.18
CA TYR A 114 -5.50 -5.24 3.81
C TYR A 114 -4.96 -4.17 2.86
N TYR A 115 -4.42 -4.63 1.74
CA TYR A 115 -3.93 -3.78 0.66
C TYR A 115 -4.84 -3.93 -0.56
N ILE A 116 -5.36 -2.81 -1.05
CA ILE A 116 -6.11 -2.77 -2.30
C ILE A 116 -5.17 -2.29 -3.40
N PRO A 117 -4.93 -3.09 -4.45
CA PRO A 117 -4.02 -2.72 -5.52
C PRO A 117 -4.61 -1.59 -6.38
N GLN A 118 -3.73 -0.80 -7.00
CA GLN A 118 -4.17 0.23 -7.95
C GLN A 118 -4.87 -0.35 -9.18
N ARG A 119 -4.43 -1.53 -9.62
CA ARG A 119 -5.07 -2.30 -10.70
C ARG A 119 -5.67 -3.56 -10.07
N PRO A 120 -7.00 -3.69 -10.07
CA PRO A 120 -7.65 -4.91 -9.61
C PRO A 120 -7.16 -6.11 -10.41
N TYR A 121 -7.05 -7.24 -9.74
CA TYR A 121 -6.82 -8.55 -10.35
C TYR A 121 -7.87 -9.52 -9.82
N MET A 122 -8.14 -10.57 -10.59
CA MET A 122 -9.00 -11.67 -10.17
C MET A 122 -8.12 -12.88 -9.88
N THR A 123 -8.46 -13.65 -8.85
CA THR A 123 -7.84 -14.96 -8.62
C THR A 123 -8.39 -15.97 -9.62
N LEU A 124 -7.78 -17.14 -9.74
CA LEU A 124 -8.41 -18.25 -10.44
C LEU A 124 -9.36 -18.96 -9.48
N GLY A 125 -10.55 -19.32 -9.95
CA GLY A 125 -11.54 -20.04 -9.14
C GLY A 125 -12.96 -19.56 -9.39
N THR A 126 -13.82 -19.88 -8.43
CA THR A 126 -15.24 -19.52 -8.41
C THR A 126 -15.44 -18.06 -7.96
N LEU A 127 -16.68 -17.56 -8.08
CA LEU A 127 -17.07 -16.28 -7.48
C LEU A 127 -16.82 -16.28 -5.96
N ARG A 128 -17.06 -17.40 -5.28
CA ARG A 128 -16.76 -17.56 -3.85
C ARG A 128 -15.29 -17.27 -3.59
N ASP A 129 -14.38 -17.87 -4.37
CA ASP A 129 -12.93 -17.68 -4.24
C ASP A 129 -12.49 -16.22 -4.48
N GLN A 130 -13.20 -15.48 -5.35
CA GLN A 130 -12.94 -14.05 -5.52
C GLN A 130 -13.33 -13.24 -4.28
N VAL A 131 -14.51 -13.53 -3.71
CA VAL A 131 -15.09 -12.76 -2.61
C VAL A 131 -14.32 -12.99 -1.31
N ILE A 132 -13.87 -14.24 -1.08
CA ILE A 132 -13.16 -14.59 0.17
C ILE A 132 -11.66 -14.32 0.11
N TYR A 133 -11.10 -13.97 -1.06
CA TYR A 133 -9.67 -13.68 -1.19
C TYR A 133 -9.21 -12.66 -0.12
N PRO A 134 -8.10 -12.90 0.60
CA PRO A 134 -7.08 -13.92 0.39
C PRO A 134 -7.29 -15.25 1.13
N ASP A 135 -8.44 -15.44 1.77
CA ASP A 135 -8.73 -16.65 2.52
C ASP A 135 -9.06 -17.84 1.59
N THR A 136 -8.88 -19.04 2.13
CA THR A 136 -9.45 -20.28 1.61
C THR A 136 -10.83 -20.54 2.20
N VAL A 137 -11.61 -21.43 1.58
CA VAL A 137 -12.93 -21.83 2.12
C VAL A 137 -12.82 -22.35 3.56
N ALA A 138 -11.82 -23.17 3.87
CA ALA A 138 -11.60 -23.67 5.22
C ALA A 138 -11.29 -22.54 6.24
N GLN A 139 -10.59 -21.48 5.81
CA GLN A 139 -10.33 -20.32 6.66
C GLN A 139 -11.58 -19.45 6.84
N MET A 140 -12.41 -19.31 5.80
CA MET A 140 -13.71 -18.66 5.91
C MET A 140 -14.61 -19.39 6.93
N GLU A 141 -14.70 -20.72 6.82
CA GLU A 141 -15.46 -21.56 7.75
C GLU A 141 -14.91 -21.46 9.18
N ALA A 142 -13.58 -21.46 9.35
CA ALA A 142 -12.94 -21.28 10.66
C ALA A 142 -13.22 -19.89 11.27
N LYS A 143 -13.47 -18.86 10.45
CA LYS A 143 -13.93 -17.53 10.88
C LYS A 143 -15.44 -17.49 11.18
N GLY A 144 -16.15 -18.60 10.99
CA GLY A 144 -17.59 -18.70 11.21
C GLY A 144 -18.43 -18.02 10.13
N LEU A 145 -17.86 -17.79 8.94
CA LEU A 145 -18.55 -17.19 7.80
C LEU A 145 -19.13 -18.26 6.88
N SER A 146 -20.28 -17.97 6.29
CA SER A 146 -21.02 -18.84 5.38
C SER A 146 -21.32 -18.13 4.06
N ASP A 147 -21.78 -18.89 3.05
CA ASP A 147 -22.22 -18.31 1.77
C ASP A 147 -23.39 -17.31 1.95
N THR A 148 -24.19 -17.46 3.00
CA THR A 148 -25.24 -16.49 3.36
C THR A 148 -24.64 -15.14 3.72
N ASP A 149 -23.53 -15.12 4.46
CA ASP A 149 -22.82 -13.89 4.81
C ASP A 149 -22.22 -13.24 3.55
N LEU A 150 -21.67 -14.05 2.65
CA LEU A 150 -21.15 -13.55 1.37
C LEU A 150 -22.25 -12.93 0.51
N ALA A 151 -23.44 -13.54 0.46
CA ALA A 151 -24.60 -12.99 -0.26
C ALA A 151 -25.05 -11.64 0.32
N ILE A 152 -25.02 -11.49 1.66
CA ILE A 152 -25.30 -10.22 2.33
C ILE A 152 -24.26 -9.16 1.93
N ILE A 153 -22.96 -9.50 1.96
CA ILE A 153 -21.89 -8.59 1.56
C ILE A 153 -22.09 -8.14 0.10
N LEU A 154 -22.35 -9.07 -0.82
CA LEU A 154 -22.59 -8.78 -2.23
C LEU A 154 -23.80 -7.87 -2.43
N ASN A 155 -24.86 -8.03 -1.62
CA ASN A 155 -26.01 -7.13 -1.66
C ASN A 155 -25.65 -5.70 -1.22
N VAL A 156 -24.89 -5.55 -0.12
CA VAL A 156 -24.44 -4.24 0.38
C VAL A 156 -23.62 -3.47 -0.68
N VAL A 157 -22.83 -4.18 -1.49
CA VAL A 157 -22.04 -3.57 -2.59
C VAL A 157 -22.77 -3.58 -3.94
N HIS A 158 -24.06 -3.94 -3.98
CA HIS A 158 -24.91 -3.98 -5.17
C HIS A 158 -24.46 -4.94 -6.28
N LEU A 159 -23.85 -6.06 -5.91
CA LEU A 159 -23.33 -7.10 -6.81
C LEU A 159 -24.09 -8.44 -6.74
N SER A 160 -25.27 -8.48 -6.13
CA SER A 160 -26.08 -9.70 -6.01
C SER A 160 -26.38 -10.38 -7.36
N HIS A 161 -26.64 -9.59 -8.40
CA HIS A 161 -26.90 -10.08 -9.76
C HIS A 161 -25.76 -10.89 -10.39
N ILE A 162 -24.52 -10.78 -9.86
CA ILE A 162 -23.39 -11.57 -10.36
C ILE A 162 -23.55 -13.04 -9.98
N VAL A 163 -24.16 -13.34 -8.82
CA VAL A 163 -24.40 -14.72 -8.38
C VAL A 163 -25.34 -15.44 -9.35
N GLU A 164 -26.43 -14.77 -9.74
CA GLU A 164 -27.41 -15.28 -10.70
C GLU A 164 -26.78 -15.55 -12.08
N ARG A 165 -25.88 -14.65 -12.52
CA ARG A 165 -25.21 -14.77 -13.82
C ARG A 165 -24.21 -15.92 -13.88
N GLU A 166 -23.42 -16.10 -12.83
CA GLU A 166 -22.34 -17.10 -12.79
C GLU A 166 -22.82 -18.49 -12.32
N GLY A 167 -24.13 -18.66 -12.11
CA GLY A 167 -24.73 -19.96 -11.79
C GLY A 167 -24.52 -20.41 -10.35
N GLY A 168 -24.47 -19.48 -9.39
CA GLY A 168 -24.38 -19.82 -7.98
C GLY A 168 -25.69 -20.41 -7.45
N GLU A 169 -25.77 -21.74 -7.39
CA GLU A 169 -26.69 -22.51 -6.53
C GLU A 169 -25.91 -23.19 -5.40
#